data_AF-A0A0Q6FZT2-F1
#
_entry.id   AF-A0A0Q6FZT2-F1
#
_cell.length_a   1.000
_cell.length_b   1.000
_cell.length_c   1.000
_cell.angle_alpha   90.00
_cell.angle_beta   90.00
_cell.angle_gamma   90.00
#
_symmetry.space_group_name_H-M   'P 1'
#
loop_
_entity.id
_entity.type
_entity.pdbx_description
1 polymer ?
#
loop_
_entity_poly.entity_id
_entity_poly.type
_entity_poly.pdbx_seq_one_letter_code
_entity_poly.pdbx_strand_id
1 'polypeptide(L)'
;MPTSIGVAVAIATPALSFLAVLLGQWLTRRSAHELDVWRRREETMRMLRWSAEAAASERPALSRTGVAVLEGLGESELLQDEDRPLVHTVARITARLALAGRRSETYDIGGVVVEDAELRTTEGDAHD
;
A
#
# COMPACT_ATOMS: atom_id res chain seq x y z
N MET A 1 7.92 66.25 20.67
CA MET A 1 7.52 65.43 19.49
C MET A 1 6.89 64.12 19.95
N PRO A 2 5.60 64.09 20.33
CA PRO A 2 4.90 62.86 20.75
C PRO A 2 4.06 62.18 19.65
N THR A 3 3.87 62.82 18.48
CA THR A 3 2.95 62.33 17.44
C THR A 3 3.51 61.19 16.58
N SER A 4 4.84 61.12 16.40
CA SER A 4 5.49 60.05 15.61
C SER A 4 5.37 58.67 16.25
N ILE A 5 5.41 58.61 17.59
CA ILE A 5 5.30 57.35 18.35
C ILE A 5 3.91 56.74 18.19
N GLY A 6 2.85 57.56 18.29
CA GLY A 6 1.47 57.08 18.14
C GLY A 6 1.17 56.51 16.75
N VAL A 7 1.65 57.17 15.69
CA VAL A 7 1.50 56.69 14.31
C VAL A 7 2.28 55.38 14.10
N ALA A 8 3.50 55.29 14.63
CA ALA A 8 4.30 54.07 14.54
C ALA A 8 3.60 52.88 15.21
N VAL A 9 3.04 53.06 16.41
CA VAL A 9 2.29 52.02 17.11
C VAL A 9 1.03 51.63 16.34
N ALA A 10 0.26 52.61 15.84
CA ALA A 10 -0.97 52.36 15.11
C ALA A 10 -0.78 51.55 13.82
N ILE A 11 0.40 51.64 13.17
CA ILE A 11 0.75 50.84 12.00
C ILE A 11 1.39 49.50 12.40
N ALA A 12 2.25 49.51 13.43
CA ALA A 12 2.96 48.33 13.86
C ALA A 12 2.02 47.24 14.40
N THR A 13 0.99 47.59 15.17
CA THR A 13 0.06 46.62 15.74
C THR A 13 -0.68 45.79 14.68
N PRO A 14 -1.40 46.38 13.70
CA PRO A 14 -2.06 45.59 12.66
C PRO A 14 -1.06 44.85 11.77
N ALA A 15 0.13 45.42 11.50
CA ALA A 15 1.17 44.74 10.71
C ALA A 15 1.69 43.49 11.43
N LEU A 16 1.96 43.58 12.74
CA LEU A 16 2.38 42.44 13.55
C LEU A 16 1.29 41.38 13.67
N SER A 17 0.03 41.79 13.89
CA SER A 17 -1.10 40.86 13.91
C SER A 17 -1.26 40.13 12.57
N PHE A 18 -1.10 40.85 11.45
CA PHE A 18 -1.15 40.26 10.13
C PHE A 18 -0.03 39.24 9.90
N LEU A 19 1.21 39.58 10.29
CA LEU A 19 2.34 38.65 10.24
C LEU A 19 2.13 37.41 11.12
N ALA A 20 1.58 37.58 12.33
CA ALA A 20 1.27 36.47 13.20
C ALA A 20 0.23 35.51 12.58
N VAL A 21 -0.80 36.05 11.93
CA VAL A 21 -1.81 35.25 11.23
C VAL A 21 -1.20 34.51 10.04
N LEU A 22 -0.38 35.18 9.22
CA LEU A 22 0.29 34.53 8.08
C LEU A 22 1.19 33.39 8.53
N LEU A 23 1.97 33.60 9.59
CA LEU A 23 2.85 32.59 10.15
C LEU A 23 2.04 31.41 10.72
N GLY A 24 0.97 31.70 11.47
CA GLY A 24 0.05 30.67 11.99
C GLY A 24 -0.55 29.83 10.86
N GLN A 25 -1.05 30.46 9.81
CA GLN A 25 -1.64 29.77 8.67
C GLN A 25 -0.61 28.92 7.91
N TRP A 26 0.63 29.40 7.78
CA TRP A 26 1.71 28.63 7.16
C TRP A 26 2.08 27.40 7.99
N LEU A 27 2.23 27.54 9.32
CA LEU A 27 2.47 26.40 10.22
C LEU A 27 1.31 25.40 10.15
N THR A 28 0.06 25.86 10.23
CA THR A 28 -1.11 24.97 10.15
C THR A 28 -1.15 24.19 8.84
N ARG A 29 -0.86 24.84 7.71
CA ARG A 29 -0.80 24.16 6.40
C ARG A 29 0.30 23.11 6.36
N ARG A 30 1.46 23.43 6.92
CA ARG A 30 2.57 22.47 7.01
C ARG A 30 2.22 21.27 7.90
N SER A 31 1.69 21.52 9.09
CA SER A 31 1.29 20.44 10.01
C SER A 31 0.16 19.59 9.43
N ALA A 32 -0.81 20.19 8.74
CA ALA A 32 -1.88 19.44 8.08
C ALA A 32 -1.31 18.50 6.99
N HIS A 33 -0.29 18.93 6.26
CA HIS A 33 0.37 18.10 5.25
C HIS A 33 1.15 16.94 5.88
N GLU A 34 1.88 17.18 6.97
CA GLU A 34 2.61 16.14 7.70
C GLU A 34 1.66 15.11 8.34
N LEU A 35 0.51 15.56 8.87
CA LEU A 35 -0.53 14.68 9.42
C LEU A 35 -1.20 13.82 8.35
N ASP A 36 -1.44 14.39 7.17
CA ASP A 36 -2.04 13.70 6.03
C ASP A 36 -1.10 12.59 5.50
N VAL A 37 0.20 12.87 5.43
CA VAL A 37 1.23 11.87 5.15
C VAL A 37 1.21 10.74 6.18
N TRP A 38 1.23 11.09 7.47
CA TRP A 38 1.25 10.09 8.54
C TRP A 38 -0.03 9.22 8.55
N ARG A 39 -1.20 9.84 8.31
CA ARG A 39 -2.47 9.12 8.20
C ARG A 39 -2.48 8.14 7.02
N ARG A 40 -2.01 8.54 5.84
CA ARG A 40 -1.90 7.65 4.67
C ARG A 40 -1.02 6.43 4.95
N ARG A 41 0.09 6.62 5.66
CA ARG A 41 0.99 5.53 6.06
C ARG A 41 0.29 4.51 6.96
N GLU A 42 -0.43 5.01 7.96
CA GLU A 42 -1.18 4.17 8.90
C GLU A 42 -2.31 3.40 8.20
N GLU A 43 -3.06 4.05 7.30
CA GLU A 43 -4.10 3.40 6.51
C GLU A 43 -3.52 2.32 5.59
N THR A 44 -2.37 2.57 4.98
CA THR A 44 -1.66 1.59 4.15
C THR A 44 -1.21 0.37 4.94
N MET A 45 -0.58 0.56 6.10
CA MET A 45 -0.14 -0.55 6.96
C MET A 45 -1.33 -1.36 7.49
N ARG A 46 -2.45 -0.70 7.78
CA ARG A 46 -3.70 -1.36 8.17
C ARG A 46 -4.27 -2.22 7.03
N MET A 47 -4.30 -1.69 5.80
CA MET A 47 -4.73 -2.46 4.63
C MET A 47 -3.77 -3.60 4.31
N LEU A 48 -2.46 -3.40 4.45
CA LEU A 48 -1.45 -4.45 4.29
C LEU A 48 -1.64 -5.57 5.31
N ARG A 49 -1.83 -5.22 6.59
CA ARG A 49 -2.09 -6.20 7.66
C ARG A 49 -3.38 -6.98 7.39
N TRP A 50 -4.47 -6.28 7.10
CA TRP A 50 -5.76 -6.90 6.81
C TRP A 50 -5.69 -7.81 5.58
N SER A 51 -5.04 -7.37 4.50
CA SER A 51 -4.95 -8.15 3.26
C SER A 51 -4.03 -9.36 3.40
N ALA A 52 -2.95 -9.27 4.18
CA ALA A 52 -2.13 -10.43 4.54
C ALA A 52 -2.92 -11.45 5.38
N GLU A 53 -3.67 -10.99 6.38
CA GLU A 53 -4.55 -11.85 7.20
C GLU A 53 -5.66 -12.49 6.34
N ALA A 54 -6.29 -11.70 5.46
CA ALA A 54 -7.30 -12.18 4.52
C ALA A 54 -6.72 -13.22 3.56
N ALA A 55 -5.53 -12.97 2.99
CA ALA A 55 -4.86 -13.88 2.06
C ALA A 55 -4.55 -15.25 2.68
N ALA A 56 -4.23 -15.27 3.98
CA ALA A 56 -3.98 -16.48 4.76
C ALA A 56 -5.26 -17.18 5.27
N SER A 57 -6.44 -16.64 4.98
CA SER A 57 -7.71 -17.25 5.42
C SER A 57 -8.00 -18.57 4.71
N GLU A 58 -8.52 -19.54 5.45
CA GLU A 58 -9.05 -20.81 4.94
C GLU A 58 -10.26 -20.61 4.01
N ARG A 59 -10.94 -19.45 4.08
CA ARG A 59 -12.09 -19.14 3.22
C ARG A 59 -11.57 -18.74 1.82
N PRO A 60 -11.82 -19.54 0.76
CA PRO A 60 -11.20 -19.29 -0.55
C PRO A 60 -11.53 -17.92 -1.15
N ALA A 61 -12.76 -17.43 -0.93
CA ALA A 61 -13.17 -16.11 -1.38
C ALA A 61 -12.40 -14.99 -0.67
N LEU A 62 -12.25 -15.08 0.67
CA LEU A 62 -11.54 -14.07 1.46
C LEU A 62 -10.04 -14.08 1.16
N SER A 63 -9.45 -15.27 0.99
CA SER A 63 -8.06 -15.44 0.54
C SER A 63 -7.81 -14.78 -0.81
N ARG A 64 -8.66 -15.01 -1.80
CA ARG A 64 -8.54 -14.36 -3.12
C ARG A 64 -8.67 -12.84 -3.02
N THR A 65 -9.59 -12.33 -2.21
CA THR A 65 -9.71 -10.89 -1.98
C THR A 65 -8.45 -10.31 -1.34
N GLY A 66 -7.88 -10.99 -0.35
CA GLY A 66 -6.62 -10.57 0.28
C GLY A 66 -5.48 -10.49 -0.73
N VAL A 67 -5.32 -11.51 -1.58
CA VAL A 67 -4.30 -11.52 -2.65
C VAL A 67 -4.50 -10.39 -3.66
N ALA A 68 -5.73 -10.17 -4.14
CA ALA A 68 -6.02 -9.11 -5.09
C ALA A 68 -5.74 -7.71 -4.51
N VAL A 69 -6.02 -7.50 -3.22
CA VAL A 69 -5.70 -6.24 -2.54
C VAL A 69 -4.19 -6.07 -2.36
N LEU A 70 -3.45 -7.13 -2.04
CA LEU A 70 -1.98 -7.09 -1.97
C LEU A 70 -1.34 -6.72 -3.31
N GLU A 71 -1.85 -7.26 -4.42
CA GLU A 71 -1.38 -6.91 -5.77
C GLU A 71 -1.66 -5.44 -6.09
N GLY A 72 -2.89 -4.97 -5.83
CA GLY A 72 -3.27 -3.57 -6.07
C GLY A 72 -2.57 -2.54 -5.17
N LEU A 73 -2.20 -2.91 -3.93
CA LEU A 73 -1.43 -2.04 -3.04
C LEU A 73 -0.07 -1.66 -3.63
N GLY A 74 0.56 -2.54 -4.41
CA GLY A 74 1.84 -2.27 -5.07
C GLY A 74 1.78 -1.17 -6.12
N GLU A 75 0.60 -0.89 -6.66
CA GLU A 75 0.36 0.12 -7.71
C GLU A 75 -0.28 1.41 -7.15
N SER A 76 -0.69 1.42 -5.88
CA SER A 76 -1.43 2.51 -5.26
C SER A 76 -0.59 3.78 -5.02
N GLU A 77 -1.22 4.94 -5.23
CA GLU A 77 -0.68 6.29 -4.90
C GLU A 77 -0.66 6.56 -3.38
N LEU A 78 -1.30 5.72 -2.56
CA LEU A 78 -1.29 5.86 -1.10
C LEU A 78 0.09 5.56 -0.48
N LEU A 79 0.95 4.88 -1.23
CA LEU A 79 2.23 4.40 -0.77
C LEU A 79 3.33 5.42 -1.04
N GLN A 80 3.98 5.88 0.03
CA GLN A 80 5.11 6.80 -0.07
C GLN A 80 6.28 6.14 -0.80
N ASP A 81 7.05 6.93 -1.55
CA ASP A 81 8.16 6.44 -2.37
C ASP A 81 9.22 5.71 -1.55
N GLU A 82 9.44 6.14 -0.30
CA GLU A 82 10.42 5.53 0.60
C GLU A 82 10.01 4.12 1.07
N ASP A 83 8.72 3.89 1.33
CA ASP A 83 8.21 2.62 1.88
C ASP A 83 7.79 1.63 0.76
N ARG A 84 7.73 2.08 -0.50
CA ARG A 84 7.34 1.30 -1.68
C ARG A 84 8.09 -0.03 -1.83
N PRO A 85 9.43 -0.07 -1.79
CA PRO A 85 10.17 -1.31 -2.03
C PRO A 85 9.86 -2.38 -0.99
N LEU A 86 9.71 -1.97 0.27
CA LEU A 86 9.44 -2.89 1.38
C LEU A 86 8.03 -3.46 1.28
N VAL A 87 7.01 -2.60 1.18
CA VAL A 87 5.61 -3.06 1.12
C VAL A 87 5.38 -3.89 -0.13
N HIS A 88 5.95 -3.51 -1.27
CA HIS A 88 5.84 -4.29 -2.50
C HIS A 88 6.46 -5.69 -2.35
N THR A 89 7.63 -5.78 -1.71
CA THR A 89 8.29 -7.06 -1.46
C THR A 89 7.46 -7.96 -0.54
N VAL A 90 6.99 -7.42 0.57
CA VAL A 90 6.16 -8.16 1.54
C VAL A 90 4.86 -8.62 0.88
N ALA A 91 4.14 -7.72 0.21
CA ALA A 91 2.88 -8.05 -0.46
C ALA A 91 3.07 -9.14 -1.52
N ARG A 92 4.11 -9.03 -2.36
CA ARG A 92 4.43 -10.01 -3.39
C ARG A 92 4.78 -11.38 -2.79
N ILE A 93 5.57 -11.43 -1.72
CA ILE A 93 5.93 -12.69 -1.06
C ILE A 93 4.69 -13.33 -0.41
N THR A 94 3.89 -12.57 0.33
CA THR A 94 2.67 -13.07 0.97
C THR A 94 1.67 -13.60 -0.05
N ALA A 95 1.44 -12.87 -1.15
CA ALA A 95 0.57 -13.32 -2.23
C ALA A 95 1.06 -14.64 -2.85
N ARG A 96 2.36 -14.76 -3.12
CA ARG A 96 2.96 -15.99 -3.65
C ARG A 96 2.82 -17.16 -2.69
N LEU A 97 3.06 -16.96 -1.40
CA LEU A 97 2.92 -18.01 -0.38
C LEU A 97 1.46 -18.47 -0.24
N ALA A 98 0.50 -17.54 -0.24
CA ALA A 98 -0.92 -17.86 -0.19
C ALA A 98 -1.37 -18.69 -1.43
N LEU A 99 -0.85 -18.35 -2.62
CA LEU A 99 -1.10 -19.12 -3.83
C LEU A 99 -0.42 -20.49 -3.83
N ALA A 100 0.79 -20.60 -3.29
CA ALA A 100 1.55 -21.84 -3.19
C ALA A 100 0.90 -22.84 -2.19
N GLY A 101 0.43 -22.34 -1.04
CA GLY A 101 -0.30 -23.15 -0.05
C GLY A 101 -1.52 -23.84 -0.65
N ARG A 102 -2.31 -23.12 -1.47
CA ARG A 102 -3.45 -23.72 -2.19
C ARG A 102 -3.05 -24.79 -3.20
N ARG A 103 -1.90 -24.65 -3.86
CA ARG A 103 -1.42 -25.65 -4.82
C ARG A 103 -1.07 -26.96 -4.12
N SER A 104 -0.62 -26.90 -2.85
CA SER A 104 -0.37 -28.07 -2.02
C SER A 104 -1.65 -28.76 -1.52
N GLU A 105 -2.73 -27.99 -1.28
CA GLU A 105 -4.01 -28.50 -0.77
C GLU A 105 -4.90 -29.10 -1.88
N THR A 106 -4.60 -28.81 -3.14
CA THR A 106 -5.30 -29.39 -4.32
C THR A 106 -4.88 -30.86 -4.58
N TYR A 107 -4.10 -31.48 -3.69
CA TYR A 107 -3.66 -32.87 -3.83
C TYR A 107 -3.79 -33.66 -2.51
N ASP A 108 -5.01 -33.80 -2.02
CA ASP A 108 -5.40 -34.91 -1.14
C ASP A 108 -6.87 -35.28 -1.41
N ILE A 109 -7.12 -35.82 -2.61
CA ILE A 109 -8.35 -36.52 -2.94
C ILE A 109 -7.94 -37.94 -3.30
N GLY A 110 -7.89 -38.82 -2.30
CA GLY A 110 -7.97 -40.28 -2.41
C GLY A 110 -7.65 -40.92 -3.78
N GLY A 111 -6.41 -40.80 -4.25
CA GLY A 111 -5.84 -41.70 -5.25
C GLY A 111 -6.07 -41.37 -6.73
N VAL A 112 -6.12 -40.11 -7.16
CA VAL A 112 -5.95 -39.78 -8.60
C VAL A 112 -4.84 -38.76 -8.80
N VAL A 113 -3.73 -39.24 -9.35
CA VAL A 113 -2.65 -38.44 -9.93
C VAL A 113 -3.13 -37.94 -11.28
N VAL A 114 -3.30 -36.62 -11.45
CA VAL A 114 -3.33 -36.01 -12.79
C VAL A 114 -1.92 -35.53 -13.09
N GLU A 115 -1.20 -36.35 -13.86
CA GLU A 115 0.13 -36.06 -14.37
C GLU A 115 -0.02 -35.54 -15.81
N ASP A 116 -0.36 -34.27 -15.98
CA ASP A 116 -0.37 -33.67 -17.32
C ASP A 116 1.02 -33.14 -17.67
N ALA A 117 1.87 -34.06 -18.11
CA ALA A 117 2.82 -33.85 -19.20
C ALA A 117 3.44 -35.19 -19.63
N GLU A 118 2.60 -36.09 -20.15
CA GLU A 118 3.06 -37.14 -21.05
C GLU A 118 3.64 -36.46 -22.30
N LEU A 119 4.94 -36.15 -22.28
CA LEU A 119 5.73 -36.05 -23.50
C LEU A 119 5.98 -37.47 -23.99
N ARG A 120 5.04 -38.05 -24.76
CA ARG A 120 5.31 -39.24 -25.55
C ARG A 120 5.49 -38.90 -27.03
N THR A 121 6.67 -39.33 -27.46
CA THR A 121 7.27 -39.42 -28.78
C THR A 121 6.29 -39.66 -29.94
N THR A 122 6.49 -38.96 -31.06
CA THR A 122 6.12 -39.48 -32.38
C THR A 122 7.34 -40.20 -32.94
N GLU A 123 7.49 -41.47 -32.57
CA GLU A 123 8.23 -42.44 -33.36
C GLU A 123 7.21 -43.20 -34.21
N GLY A 124 7.35 -43.07 -35.53
CA GLY A 124 6.48 -43.74 -36.48
C GLY A 124 6.41 -43.01 -37.82
N ASP A 125 7.53 -42.93 -38.53
CA ASP A 125 7.47 -42.92 -40.00
C ASP A 125 8.38 -44.05 -40.49
N ALA A 126 7.73 -45.20 -40.76
CA ALA A 126 8.31 -46.30 -41.49
C ALA A 126 7.84 -46.13 -42.94
N HIS A 127 8.78 -45.91 -43.86
CA HIS A 127 8.56 -46.17 -45.28
C HIS A 127 9.89 -46.55 -45.96
N ASP A 128 9.88 -47.79 -46.49
CA ASP A 128 10.73 -48.47 -47.49
C ASP A 128 12.23 -48.68 -47.25
#